data_AF-A0A5K1GA30-F1
#
_entry.id   AF-A0A5K1GA30-F1
#
_cell.length_a   1.000
_cell.length_b   1.000
_cell.length_c   1.000
_cell.angle_alpha   90.00
_cell.angle_beta   90.00
_cell.angle_gamma   90.00
#
_symmetry.space_group_name_H-M   'P 1'
#
loop_
_entity.id
_entity.type
_entity.pdbx_description
1 polymer ?
#
loop_
_entity_poly.entity_id
_entity_poly.type
_entity_poly.pdbx_seq_one_letter_code
_entity_poly.pdbx_strand_id
1 'polypeptide(L)'
;FNVLGLHEFDSDRKRMSVIVGCPDNTVKLFVKGADSSMFGAIDKSMDLDVINATEAQLHGYSSLGLRTLVVAVRELNASEFERWQSDYERASTALMGRGSLLRSVAANVESNLTLLGASAIEDKLQEGVPEAIESLRQAGIKVWVLTGDKQETAISIGYSSKLLTENMTQIIITSHSRQSCRKSLDDAKALFKKSTGNGMRQPSVGAQNFKPDPQTGLHPVPSVDDKTLIDGGFDYKKPLALIIDGTSLVYILESDMEYE
;
A
#
# COMPACT_ATOMS: atom_id res chain seq x y z
N PHE A 1 -14.78 0.92 28.96
CA PHE A 1 -14.79 2.12 28.09
C PHE A 1 -16.13 2.16 27.36
N ASN A 2 -16.53 3.33 26.85
CA ASN A 2 -17.74 3.49 26.03
C ASN A 2 -17.37 4.08 24.66
N VAL A 3 -17.92 3.53 23.57
CA VAL A 3 -17.72 4.09 22.24
C VAL A 3 -18.72 5.22 22.02
N LEU A 4 -18.22 6.44 21.82
CA LEU A 4 -19.01 7.66 21.68
C LEU A 4 -19.20 8.05 20.20
N GLY A 5 -18.28 7.65 19.33
CA GLY A 5 -18.36 7.94 17.90
C GLY A 5 -17.37 7.14 17.08
N LEU A 6 -17.71 6.93 15.81
CA LEU A 6 -16.88 6.24 14.82
C LEU A 6 -16.83 7.08 13.55
N HIS A 7 -15.62 7.35 13.09
CA HIS A 7 -15.37 7.77 11.71
C HIS A 7 -14.79 6.58 10.98
N GLU A 8 -15.60 6.00 10.10
CA GLU A 8 -15.21 4.83 9.30
C GLU A 8 -13.97 5.10 8.46
N PHE A 9 -13.35 4.05 7.96
CA PHE A 9 -12.25 4.21 7.01
C PHE A 9 -12.73 4.95 5.76
N ASP A 10 -11.96 5.94 5.34
CA ASP A 10 -12.20 6.71 4.13
C ASP A 10 -10.95 6.67 3.27
N SER A 11 -11.09 6.29 2.00
CA SER A 11 -9.95 6.10 1.08
C SER A 11 -9.19 7.38 0.79
N ASP A 12 -9.85 8.54 0.86
CA ASP A 12 -9.23 9.83 0.61
C ASP A 12 -8.47 10.32 1.85
N ARG A 13 -9.03 10.06 3.05
CA ARG A 13 -8.34 10.33 4.32
C ARG A 13 -7.25 9.30 4.65
N LYS A 14 -7.36 8.07 4.13
CA LYS A 14 -6.49 6.91 4.39
C LYS A 14 -6.35 6.55 5.88
N ARG A 15 -7.39 6.79 6.66
CA ARG A 15 -7.44 6.55 8.11
C ARG A 15 -8.87 6.38 8.61
N MET A 16 -9.00 5.86 9.82
CA MET A 16 -10.25 5.76 10.58
C MET A 16 -10.00 6.18 12.03
N SER A 17 -11.06 6.56 12.73
CA SER A 17 -10.93 6.95 14.14
C SER A 17 -12.16 6.59 14.97
N VAL A 18 -11.92 6.42 16.27
CA VAL A 18 -12.95 6.13 17.27
C VAL A 18 -12.81 7.10 18.43
N ILE A 19 -13.94 7.65 18.89
CA ILE A 19 -13.99 8.47 20.10
C ILE A 19 -14.52 7.60 21.23
N VAL A 20 -13.80 7.61 22.34
CA VAL A 20 -14.02 6.71 23.47
C VAL A 20 -14.11 7.52 24.75
N GLY A 21 -15.15 7.24 25.53
CA GLY A 21 -15.25 7.63 26.94
C GLY A 21 -14.50 6.62 27.80
N CYS A 22 -13.45 7.10 28.47
CA CYS A 22 -12.58 6.29 29.31
C CYS A 22 -13.12 6.15 30.74
N PRO A 23 -12.73 5.11 31.50
CA PRO A 23 -13.16 4.94 32.90
C PRO A 23 -12.73 6.07 33.85
N ASP A 24 -11.72 6.85 33.46
CA ASP A 24 -11.22 8.03 34.19
C ASP A 24 -12.02 9.32 33.86
N ASN A 25 -13.16 9.20 33.17
CA ASN A 25 -13.99 10.30 32.66
C ASN A 25 -13.33 11.18 31.59
N THR A 26 -12.16 10.79 31.06
CA THR A 26 -11.56 11.46 29.90
C THR A 26 -12.25 11.01 28.61
N VAL A 27 -12.25 11.88 27.61
CA VAL A 27 -12.69 11.55 26.25
C VAL A 27 -11.48 11.53 25.34
N LYS A 28 -11.24 10.40 24.67
CA LYS A 28 -10.07 10.21 23.80
C LYS A 28 -10.49 9.82 22.40
N LEU A 29 -9.92 10.51 21.42
CA LEU A 29 -9.94 10.13 20.02
C LEU A 29 -8.73 9.24 19.74
N PHE A 30 -8.97 8.02 19.27
CA PHE A 30 -7.92 7.14 18.73
C PHE A 30 -8.02 7.11 17.21
N VAL A 31 -6.90 7.30 16.54
CA VAL A 31 -6.82 7.34 15.08
C VAL A 31 -5.80 6.31 14.62
N LYS A 32 -6.15 5.52 13.60
CA LYS A 32 -5.21 4.64 12.90
C LYS A 32 -5.30 4.84 11.40
N GLY A 33 -4.15 4.82 10.73
CA GLY A 33 -4.11 5.06 9.28
C GLY A 33 -2.75 4.86 8.64
N ALA A 34 -2.68 5.16 7.35
CA ALA A 34 -1.44 5.15 6.59
C ALA A 34 -0.49 6.25 7.07
N ASP A 35 0.81 5.95 7.11
CA ASP A 35 1.91 6.87 7.39
C ASP A 35 1.78 8.20 6.63
N SER A 36 1.58 8.13 5.31
CA SER A 36 1.39 9.28 4.42
C SER A 36 0.27 10.24 4.82
N SER A 37 -0.71 9.76 5.58
CA SER A 37 -1.85 10.55 6.05
C SER A 37 -1.74 10.96 7.52
N MET A 38 -1.07 10.15 8.33
CA MET A 38 -1.03 10.28 9.78
C MET A 38 0.03 11.26 10.24
N PHE A 39 1.23 11.25 9.65
CA PHE A 39 2.32 12.16 10.07
C PHE A 39 1.95 13.64 9.87
N GLY A 40 1.18 13.97 8.84
CA GLY A 40 0.66 15.33 8.64
C GLY A 40 -0.40 15.78 9.66
N ALA A 41 -0.96 14.85 10.45
CA ALA A 41 -1.95 15.11 11.48
C ALA A 41 -1.37 15.09 12.92
N ILE A 42 -0.10 14.70 13.08
CA ILE A 42 0.60 14.70 14.36
C ILE A 42 0.87 16.15 14.80
N ASP A 43 0.80 16.40 16.11
CA ASP A 43 1.17 17.68 16.70
C ASP A 43 2.64 18.01 16.43
N LYS A 44 2.89 19.20 15.89
CA LYS A 44 4.23 19.69 15.54
C LYS A 44 5.12 19.92 16.75
N SER A 45 4.58 20.01 17.96
CA SER A 45 5.38 20.13 19.19
C SER A 45 5.89 18.78 19.69
N MET A 46 5.51 17.67 19.07
CA MET A 46 5.95 16.34 19.48
C MET A 46 7.45 16.15 19.22
N ASP A 47 8.07 15.29 20.02
CA ASP A 47 9.49 14.97 19.89
C ASP A 47 9.79 14.40 18.49
N LEU A 48 10.61 15.15 17.75
CA LEU A 48 10.97 14.83 16.38
C LEU A 48 11.80 13.54 16.30
N ASP A 49 12.55 13.20 17.34
CA ASP A 49 13.35 11.97 17.37
C ASP A 49 12.44 10.73 17.42
N VAL A 50 11.33 10.82 18.17
CA VAL A 50 10.32 9.75 18.23
C VAL A 50 9.61 9.58 16.89
N ILE A 51 9.28 10.69 16.22
CA ILE A 51 8.65 10.68 14.89
C ILE A 51 9.59 10.03 13.87
N ASN A 52 10.83 10.50 13.79
CA ASN A 52 11.83 10.00 12.84
C ASN A 52 12.16 8.52 13.09
N ALA A 53 12.28 8.10 14.34
CA ALA A 53 12.52 6.71 14.69
C ALA A 53 11.34 5.81 14.25
N THR A 54 10.10 6.26 14.45
CA THR A 54 8.90 5.54 14.03
C THR A 54 8.81 5.44 12.51
N GLU A 55 9.14 6.52 11.78
CA GLU A 55 9.19 6.53 10.31
C GLU A 55 10.23 5.54 9.77
N ALA A 56 11.42 5.51 10.36
CA ALA A 56 12.46 4.54 9.99
C ALA A 56 12.02 3.08 10.22
N GLN A 57 11.31 2.80 11.33
CA GLN A 57 10.75 1.48 11.60
C GLN A 57 9.67 1.09 10.57
N LEU A 58 8.76 2.01 10.23
CA LEU A 58 7.73 1.79 9.21
C LEU A 58 8.33 1.48 7.84
N HIS A 59 9.42 2.17 7.46
CA HIS A 59 10.16 1.86 6.26
C HIS A 59 10.74 0.44 6.32
N GLY A 60 11.43 0.10 7.41
CA GLY A 60 11.97 -1.25 7.62
C GLY A 60 10.92 -2.35 7.54
N TYR A 61 9.75 -2.17 8.16
CA TYR A 61 8.64 -3.11 8.08
C TYR A 61 8.06 -3.24 6.67
N SER A 62 7.96 -2.13 5.94
CA SER A 62 7.46 -2.13 4.57
C SER A 62 8.43 -2.85 3.62
N SER A 63 9.75 -2.72 3.81
CA SER A 63 10.77 -3.49 3.09
C SER A 63 10.71 -4.99 3.35
N LEU A 64 10.16 -5.41 4.49
CA LEU A 64 9.86 -6.81 4.79
C LEU A 64 8.51 -7.27 4.22
N GLY A 65 7.74 -6.39 3.56
CA GLY A 65 6.42 -6.68 3.02
C GLY A 65 5.30 -6.71 4.06
N LEU A 66 5.54 -6.21 5.28
CA LEU A 66 4.51 -6.15 6.32
C LEU A 66 3.56 -4.97 6.06
N ARG A 67 2.27 -5.16 6.34
CA ARG A 67 1.30 -4.06 6.32
C ARG A 67 1.49 -3.18 7.54
N THR A 68 1.74 -1.90 7.30
CA THR A 68 2.03 -0.94 8.35
C THR A 68 0.85 -0.01 8.62
N LEU A 69 0.63 0.33 9.89
CA LEU A 69 -0.32 1.36 10.31
C LEU A 69 0.32 2.22 11.40
N VAL A 70 0.04 3.52 11.35
CA VAL A 70 0.38 4.47 12.41
C VAL A 70 -0.83 4.62 13.33
N VAL A 71 -0.58 4.65 14.64
CA VAL A 71 -1.62 4.84 15.66
C VAL A 71 -1.30 6.09 16.46
N ALA A 72 -2.30 6.94 16.64
CA ALA A 72 -2.19 8.17 17.40
C ALA A 72 -3.43 8.41 18.26
N VAL A 73 -3.30 9.27 19.26
CA VAL A 73 -4.38 9.62 20.20
C VAL A 73 -4.48 11.12 20.37
N ARG A 74 -5.66 11.61 20.72
CA ARG A 74 -5.86 12.97 21.22
C ARG A 74 -6.89 12.97 22.32
N GLU A 75 -6.60 13.64 23.42
CA GLU A 75 -7.60 13.90 24.45
C GLU A 75 -8.44 15.10 24.04
N LEU A 76 -9.77 14.97 24.14
CA LEU A 76 -10.72 16.02 23.83
C LEU A 76 -11.21 16.62 25.14
N ASN A 77 -11.09 17.93 25.29
CA ASN A 77 -11.75 18.61 26.40
C ASN A 77 -13.27 18.68 26.17
N ALA A 78 -14.02 19.05 27.22
CA ALA A 78 -15.48 19.08 27.19
C ALA A 78 -16.03 19.91 26.00
N SER A 79 -15.48 21.11 25.78
CA SER A 79 -15.92 22.01 24.70
C SER A 79 -15.63 21.45 23.30
N GLU A 80 -14.49 20.77 23.12
CA GLU A 80 -14.16 20.10 21.86
C GLU A 80 -15.09 18.92 21.60
N PHE A 81 -15.36 18.12 22.63
CA PHE A 81 -16.26 16.97 22.52
C PHE A 81 -17.69 17.39 22.22
N GLU A 82 -18.24 18.39 22.94
CA GLU A 82 -19.58 18.92 22.70
C GLU A 82 -19.73 19.47 21.27
N ARG A 83 -18.72 20.21 20.80
CA ARG A 83 -18.71 20.73 19.42
C ARG A 83 -18.68 19.60 18.40
N TRP A 84 -17.78 18.64 18.58
CA TRP A 84 -17.69 17.47 17.71
C TRP A 84 -19.02 16.69 17.69
N GLN A 85 -19.63 16.45 18.85
CA GLN A 85 -20.88 15.71 18.97
C GLN A 85 -22.02 16.40 18.21
N SER A 86 -22.19 17.71 18.43
CA SER A 86 -23.20 18.50 17.71
C SER A 86 -22.98 18.46 16.19
N ASP A 87 -21.75 18.62 15.74
CA ASP A 87 -21.42 18.59 14.31
C ASP A 87 -21.63 17.19 13.70
N TYR A 88 -21.28 16.14 14.44
CA TYR A 88 -21.46 14.74 14.03
C TYR A 88 -22.93 14.33 13.96
N GLU A 89 -23.75 14.71 14.94
CA GLU A 89 -25.19 14.46 14.93
C GLU A 89 -25.87 15.17 13.74
N ARG A 90 -25.52 16.43 13.49
CA ARG A 90 -26.00 17.17 12.33
C ARG A 90 -25.57 16.51 11.00
N ALA A 91 -24.32 16.09 10.90
CA ALA A 91 -23.80 15.45 9.70
C ALA A 91 -24.44 14.07 9.45
N SER A 92 -24.59 13.24 10.48
CA SER A 92 -25.13 11.88 10.39
C SER A 92 -26.61 11.84 10.03
N THR A 93 -27.37 12.86 10.44
CA THR A 93 -28.81 13.01 10.14
C THR A 93 -29.10 13.78 8.85
N ALA A 94 -28.08 14.26 8.14
CA ALA A 94 -28.25 15.01 6.91
C ALA A 94 -28.83 14.15 5.77
N LEU A 95 -29.88 14.65 5.12
CA LEU A 95 -30.52 13.99 3.97
C LEU A 95 -29.69 14.11 2.68
N MET A 96 -28.91 15.18 2.55
CA MET A 96 -28.06 15.46 1.39
C MET A 96 -26.63 15.73 1.83
N GLY A 97 -25.65 15.30 1.04
CA GLY A 97 -24.23 15.58 1.33
C GLY A 97 -23.70 14.94 2.62
N ARG A 98 -24.38 13.93 3.17
CA ARG A 98 -24.00 13.26 4.43
C ARG A 98 -22.54 12.80 4.45
N GLY A 99 -22.08 12.14 3.38
CA GLY A 99 -20.70 11.65 3.28
C GLY A 99 -19.66 12.77 3.37
N SER A 100 -19.85 13.86 2.62
CA SER A 100 -18.95 15.02 2.66
C SER A 100 -18.97 15.73 4.02
N LEU A 101 -20.15 15.83 4.65
CA LEU A 101 -20.29 16.43 5.97
C LEU A 101 -19.55 15.60 7.03
N LEU A 102 -19.78 14.29 7.08
CA LEU A 102 -19.09 13.38 8.00
C LEU A 102 -17.57 13.42 7.80
N ARG A 103 -17.11 13.45 6.55
CA ARG A 103 -15.69 13.60 6.23
C ARG A 103 -15.11 14.91 6.77
N SER A 104 -15.83 16.02 6.64
CA SER A 104 -15.40 17.31 7.18
C SER A 104 -15.32 17.29 8.71
N VAL A 105 -16.31 16.69 9.38
CA VAL A 105 -16.30 16.52 10.84
C VAL A 105 -15.11 15.67 11.28
N ALA A 106 -14.82 14.57 10.57
CA ALA A 106 -13.67 13.73 10.85
C ALA A 106 -12.35 14.50 10.68
N ALA A 107 -12.18 15.21 9.57
CA ALA A 107 -10.96 15.98 9.30
C ALA A 107 -10.70 17.07 10.35
N ASN A 108 -11.75 17.71 10.86
CA ASN A 108 -11.62 18.73 11.91
C ASN A 108 -11.11 18.13 13.24
N VAL A 109 -11.63 16.96 13.63
CA VAL A 109 -11.28 16.34 14.91
C VAL A 109 -9.96 15.55 14.85
N GLU A 110 -9.57 15.05 13.68
CA GLU A 110 -8.34 14.28 13.43
C GLU A 110 -7.11 15.16 13.17
N SER A 111 -6.85 16.13 14.05
CA SER A 111 -5.71 17.04 13.99
C SER A 111 -5.04 17.19 15.35
N ASN A 112 -3.78 17.63 15.40
CA ASN A 112 -2.98 17.77 16.63
C ASN A 112 -2.93 16.48 17.45
N LEU A 113 -2.64 15.37 16.77
CA LEU A 113 -2.60 14.05 17.37
C LEU A 113 -1.25 13.79 18.06
N THR A 114 -1.25 13.07 19.16
CA THR A 114 -0.03 12.51 19.77
C THR A 114 0.22 11.12 19.21
N LEU A 115 1.37 10.91 18.57
CA LEU A 115 1.79 9.60 18.07
C LEU A 115 1.91 8.60 19.23
N LEU A 116 1.30 7.43 19.09
CA LEU A 116 1.50 6.31 20.03
C LEU A 116 2.53 5.32 19.51
N GLY A 117 2.60 5.17 18.19
CA GLY A 117 3.57 4.30 17.52
C GLY A 117 3.02 3.73 16.23
N ALA A 118 3.57 2.59 15.84
CA ALA A 118 3.21 1.88 14.63
C ALA A 118 2.97 0.39 14.88
N SER A 119 2.15 -0.24 14.05
CA SER A 119 2.02 -1.69 13.96
C SER A 119 2.52 -2.19 12.61
N ALA A 120 3.07 -3.39 12.59
CA ALA A 120 3.40 -4.14 11.37
C ALA A 120 2.70 -5.50 11.43
N ILE A 121 1.89 -5.78 10.41
CA ILE A 121 1.04 -6.96 10.35
C ILE A 121 1.50 -7.80 9.17
N GLU A 122 1.84 -9.05 9.44
CA GLU A 122 2.07 -10.05 8.40
C GLU A 122 0.74 -10.46 7.79
N ASP A 123 0.58 -10.29 6.48
CA ASP A 123 -0.58 -10.79 5.76
C ASP A 123 -0.29 -12.19 5.22
N LYS A 124 -0.78 -13.20 5.93
CA LYS A 124 -0.59 -14.59 5.52
C LYS A 124 -1.52 -14.91 4.36
N LEU A 125 -0.95 -15.54 3.34
CA LEU A 125 -1.74 -16.11 2.27
C LEU A 125 -2.70 -17.17 2.81
N GLN A 126 -3.89 -17.23 2.23
CA GLN A 126 -4.80 -18.35 2.47
C GLN A 126 -4.15 -19.65 1.97
N GLU A 127 -4.49 -20.75 2.62
CA GLU A 127 -4.04 -22.09 2.23
C GLU A 127 -4.42 -22.37 0.76
N GLY A 128 -3.47 -22.89 -0.02
CA GLY A 128 -3.68 -23.26 -1.42
C GLY A 128 -3.55 -22.12 -2.43
N VAL A 129 -3.36 -20.86 -2.00
CA VAL A 129 -3.21 -19.71 -2.93
C VAL A 129 -2.03 -19.88 -3.90
N PRO A 130 -0.81 -20.23 -3.45
CA PRO A 130 0.31 -20.43 -4.35
C PRO A 130 0.08 -21.55 -5.39
N GLU A 131 -0.54 -22.66 -4.97
CA GLU A 131 -0.85 -23.81 -5.81
C GLU A 131 -1.91 -23.47 -6.85
N ALA A 132 -2.94 -22.70 -6.46
CA ALA A 132 -4.00 -22.25 -7.35
C ALA A 132 -3.47 -21.30 -8.43
N ILE A 133 -2.66 -20.30 -8.05
CA ILE A 133 -2.06 -19.34 -9.00
C ILE A 133 -1.17 -20.07 -10.01
N GLU A 134 -0.33 -21.00 -9.53
CA GLU A 134 0.52 -21.79 -10.42
C GLU A 134 -0.30 -22.67 -11.37
N SER A 135 -1.38 -23.30 -10.88
CA SER A 135 -2.28 -24.11 -11.71
C SER A 135 -2.97 -23.27 -12.80
N LEU A 136 -3.44 -22.07 -12.47
CA LEU A 136 -4.01 -21.12 -13.44
C LEU A 136 -2.99 -20.74 -14.51
N ARG A 137 -1.74 -20.46 -14.11
CA ARG A 137 -0.65 -20.11 -15.04
C ARG A 137 -0.29 -21.27 -15.97
N GLN A 138 -0.24 -22.50 -15.46
CA GLN A 138 0.00 -23.71 -16.26
C GLN A 138 -1.13 -23.98 -17.25
N ALA A 139 -2.37 -23.63 -16.91
CA ALA A 139 -3.52 -23.67 -17.81
C ALA A 139 -3.51 -22.55 -18.87
N GLY A 140 -2.50 -21.68 -18.89
CA GLY A 140 -2.38 -20.58 -19.83
C GLY A 140 -3.17 -19.31 -19.46
N ILE A 141 -3.77 -19.27 -18.27
CA ILE A 141 -4.54 -18.13 -17.77
C ILE A 141 -3.58 -17.06 -17.26
N LYS A 142 -3.82 -15.81 -17.63
CA LYS A 142 -3.06 -14.66 -17.14
C LYS A 142 -3.67 -14.17 -15.84
N VAL A 143 -2.88 -14.17 -14.78
CA VAL A 143 -3.30 -13.73 -13.43
C VAL A 143 -2.78 -12.32 -13.21
N TRP A 144 -3.68 -11.39 -12.88
CA TRP A 144 -3.37 -9.98 -12.61
C TRP A 144 -3.80 -9.68 -11.18
N VAL A 145 -2.98 -8.93 -10.44
CA VAL A 145 -3.32 -8.45 -9.10
C VAL A 145 -3.45 -6.94 -9.14
N LEU A 146 -4.62 -6.46 -8.74
CA LEU A 146 -4.93 -5.04 -8.53
C LEU A 146 -5.11 -4.84 -7.04
N THR A 147 -4.24 -4.06 -6.41
CA THR A 147 -4.28 -3.82 -4.96
C THR A 147 -4.08 -2.35 -4.64
N GLY A 148 -4.69 -1.89 -3.55
CA GLY A 148 -4.47 -0.56 -2.98
C GLY A 148 -3.35 -0.53 -1.92
N ASP A 149 -2.66 -1.65 -1.70
CA ASP A 149 -1.47 -1.70 -0.86
C ASP A 149 -0.28 -0.94 -1.47
N LYS A 150 0.74 -0.69 -0.65
CA LYS A 150 2.02 -0.17 -1.12
C LYS A 150 2.67 -1.14 -2.13
N GLN A 151 3.46 -0.59 -3.05
CA GLN A 151 4.13 -1.38 -4.09
C GLN A 151 5.01 -2.48 -3.48
N GLU A 152 5.74 -2.18 -2.40
CA GLU A 152 6.62 -3.11 -1.70
C GLU A 152 5.85 -4.31 -1.13
N THR A 153 4.71 -4.04 -0.49
CA THR A 153 3.80 -5.06 0.03
C THR A 153 3.23 -5.92 -1.11
N ALA A 154 2.81 -5.29 -2.21
CA ALA A 154 2.30 -6.01 -3.38
C ALA A 154 3.35 -6.93 -4.01
N ILE A 155 4.61 -6.49 -4.08
CA ILE A 155 5.73 -7.29 -4.56
C ILE A 155 5.99 -8.47 -3.61
N SER A 156 6.01 -8.25 -2.29
CA SER A 156 6.20 -9.31 -1.30
C SER A 156 5.10 -10.39 -1.37
N ILE A 157 3.84 -9.96 -1.49
CA ILE A 157 2.70 -10.87 -1.72
C ILE A 157 2.83 -11.57 -3.07
N GLY A 158 3.30 -10.87 -4.11
CA GLY A 158 3.57 -11.44 -5.42
C GLY A 158 4.54 -12.62 -5.36
N TYR A 159 5.64 -12.48 -4.61
CA TYR A 159 6.60 -13.57 -4.39
C TYR A 159 6.02 -14.70 -3.54
N SER A 160 5.39 -14.36 -2.41
CA SER A 160 4.80 -15.35 -1.50
C SER A 160 3.73 -16.20 -2.19
N SER A 161 3.00 -15.61 -3.13
CA SER A 161 1.91 -16.26 -3.88
C SER A 161 2.35 -16.96 -5.17
N LYS A 162 3.66 -16.96 -5.47
CA LYS A 162 4.23 -17.47 -6.75
C LYS A 162 3.68 -16.79 -8.01
N LEU A 163 3.07 -15.62 -7.85
CA LEU A 163 2.73 -14.74 -8.97
C LEU A 163 4.01 -14.16 -9.57
N LEU A 164 4.94 -13.73 -8.71
CA LEU A 164 6.30 -13.36 -9.04
C LEU A 164 7.23 -14.52 -8.68
N THR A 165 8.24 -14.75 -9.50
CA THR A 165 9.26 -15.79 -9.27
C THR A 165 10.63 -15.21 -9.58
N GLU A 166 11.68 -15.72 -8.96
CA GLU A 166 13.07 -15.25 -9.19
C GLU A 166 13.55 -15.47 -10.64
N ASN A 167 12.90 -16.37 -11.37
CA ASN A 167 13.17 -16.59 -12.78
C ASN A 167 12.47 -15.56 -13.70
N MET A 168 11.68 -14.63 -13.16
CA MET A 168 11.07 -13.57 -13.94
C MET A 168 11.95 -12.34 -14.05
N THR A 169 11.95 -11.71 -15.21
CA THR A 169 12.49 -10.36 -15.38
C THR A 169 11.39 -9.36 -15.06
N GLN A 170 11.62 -8.53 -14.06
CA GLN A 170 10.68 -7.49 -13.65
C GLN A 170 10.79 -6.26 -14.55
N ILE A 171 9.64 -5.74 -14.95
CA ILE A 171 9.47 -4.45 -15.60
C ILE A 171 8.67 -3.60 -14.61
N ILE A 172 9.33 -2.63 -14.00
CA ILE A 172 8.72 -1.73 -13.01
C ILE A 172 8.49 -0.38 -13.68
N ILE A 173 7.25 0.10 -13.66
CA ILE A 173 6.87 1.42 -14.14
C ILE A 173 6.39 2.25 -12.94
N THR A 174 7.27 3.14 -12.49
CA THR A 174 6.99 4.12 -11.45
C THR A 174 7.37 5.49 -11.98
N SER A 175 6.40 6.38 -12.14
CA SER A 175 6.59 7.67 -12.78
C SER A 175 5.55 8.70 -12.38
N HIS A 176 5.93 9.97 -12.49
CA HIS A 176 5.09 11.11 -12.06
C HIS A 176 4.70 12.05 -13.20
N SER A 177 4.99 11.68 -14.45
CA SER A 177 4.58 12.45 -15.62
C SER A 177 4.08 11.56 -16.75
N ARG A 178 3.16 12.09 -17.55
CA ARG A 178 2.62 11.38 -18.71
C ARG A 178 3.71 11.00 -19.72
N GLN A 179 4.66 11.91 -19.97
CA GLN A 179 5.73 11.68 -20.94
C GLN A 179 6.69 10.57 -20.49
N SER A 180 7.05 10.56 -19.20
CA SER A 180 7.92 9.51 -18.65
C SER A 180 7.21 8.16 -18.58
N CYS A 181 5.91 8.12 -18.21
CA CYS A 181 5.10 6.90 -18.26
C CYS A 181 5.05 6.31 -19.67
N ARG A 182 4.79 7.15 -20.68
CA ARG A 182 4.74 6.72 -22.09
C ARG A 182 6.06 6.10 -22.52
N LYS A 183 7.18 6.75 -22.23
CA LYS A 183 8.51 6.22 -22.55
C LYS A 183 8.77 4.87 -21.89
N SER A 184 8.50 4.75 -20.59
CA SER A 184 8.68 3.49 -19.85
C SER A 184 7.78 2.36 -20.41
N LEU A 185 6.56 2.70 -20.83
CA LEU A 185 5.65 1.76 -21.47
C LEU A 185 6.14 1.31 -22.85
N ASP A 186 6.66 2.24 -23.66
CA ASP A 186 7.24 1.93 -24.97
C ASP A 186 8.48 1.02 -24.84
N ASP A 187 9.34 1.32 -23.86
CA ASP A 187 10.51 0.50 -23.53
C ASP A 187 10.07 -0.92 -23.09
N ALA A 188 9.03 -1.02 -22.25
CA ALA A 188 8.44 -2.29 -21.84
C ALA A 188 7.87 -3.09 -23.01
N LYS A 189 7.14 -2.43 -23.93
CA LYS A 189 6.61 -3.04 -25.16
C LYS A 189 7.73 -3.54 -26.06
N ALA A 190 8.81 -2.77 -26.21
CA ALA A 190 9.97 -3.15 -27.00
C ALA A 190 10.67 -4.39 -26.41
N LEU A 191 10.81 -4.47 -25.08
CA LEU A 191 11.33 -5.64 -24.39
C LEU A 191 10.44 -6.87 -24.59
N PHE A 192 9.12 -6.72 -24.46
CA PHE A 192 8.16 -7.80 -24.70
C PHE A 192 8.24 -8.34 -26.14
N LYS A 193 8.31 -7.46 -27.14
CA LYS A 193 8.49 -7.85 -28.56
C LYS A 193 9.79 -8.61 -28.80
N LYS A 194 10.90 -8.20 -28.16
CA LYS A 194 12.18 -8.91 -28.27
C LYS A 194 12.15 -10.28 -27.61
N SER A 195 11.48 -10.42 -26.46
CA SER A 195 11.33 -11.71 -25.76
C SER A 195 10.43 -12.69 -26.54
N THR A 196 9.39 -12.20 -27.21
CA THR A 196 8.46 -13.03 -28.00
C THR A 196 8.93 -13.33 -29.43
N GLY A 197 9.83 -12.51 -30.00
CA GLY A 197 10.40 -12.71 -31.34
C GLY A 197 11.40 -13.88 -31.46
N ASN A 198 11.98 -14.33 -30.34
CA ASN A 198 12.84 -15.52 -30.28
C ASN A 198 12.01 -16.77 -29.91
N GLY A 199 11.17 -17.25 -30.83
CA GLY A 199 10.56 -18.58 -30.83
C GLY A 199 9.94 -19.10 -29.51
N MET A 200 8.60 -19.13 -29.43
CA MET A 200 7.84 -19.79 -28.36
C MET A 200 8.47 -21.13 -27.92
N ARG A 201 8.98 -21.20 -26.68
CA ARG A 201 9.17 -22.46 -25.96
C ARG A 201 8.79 -22.32 -24.50
N GLN A 202 8.18 -23.40 -24.00
CA GLN A 202 7.60 -23.55 -22.67
C GLN A 202 8.58 -23.21 -21.54
N PRO A 203 8.10 -22.73 -20.38
CA PRO A 203 8.94 -22.50 -19.22
C PRO A 203 9.49 -23.83 -18.69
N SER A 204 10.80 -23.99 -18.70
CA SER A 204 11.49 -25.05 -17.96
C SER A 204 11.53 -24.69 -16.48
N VAL A 205 10.81 -25.47 -15.66
CA VAL A 205 10.76 -25.31 -14.20
C VAL A 205 12.06 -25.88 -13.62
N GLY A 206 13.00 -24.99 -13.28
CA GLY A 206 14.11 -25.29 -12.39
C GLY A 206 13.83 -24.61 -11.04
N ALA A 207 13.34 -25.38 -10.07
CA ALA A 207 13.20 -24.88 -8.71
C ALA A 207 14.59 -24.83 -8.06
N GLN A 208 15.13 -23.63 -7.86
CA GLN A 208 16.19 -23.41 -6.88
C GLN A 208 15.56 -22.71 -5.68
N ASN A 209 15.55 -23.41 -4.54
CA ASN A 209 15.02 -22.91 -3.28
C ASN A 209 16.06 -21.98 -2.65
N PHE A 210 15.82 -20.67 -2.67
CA PHE A 210 16.44 -19.77 -1.70
C PHE A 210 15.67 -19.85 -0.38
N LYS A 211 16.44 -19.94 0.72
CA LYS A 211 15.88 -20.06 2.06
C LYS A 211 15.31 -18.70 2.50
N PRO A 212 14.09 -18.66 3.06
CA PRO A 212 13.53 -17.44 3.61
C PRO A 212 14.41 -16.88 4.74
N ASP A 213 14.24 -15.60 5.05
CA ASP A 213 14.89 -14.98 6.20
C ASP A 213 14.58 -15.79 7.47
N PRO A 214 15.61 -16.25 8.23
CA PRO A 214 15.40 -17.18 9.34
C PRO A 214 14.65 -16.58 10.55
N GLN A 215 14.42 -15.26 10.59
CA GLN A 215 13.62 -14.62 11.64
C GLN A 215 12.16 -14.36 11.21
N THR A 216 11.91 -14.11 9.93
CA THR A 216 10.58 -13.68 9.45
C THR A 216 9.89 -14.65 8.51
N GLY A 217 10.60 -15.59 7.89
CA GLY A 217 10.01 -16.52 6.91
C GLY A 217 9.65 -15.86 5.57
N LEU A 218 9.90 -14.57 5.39
CA LEU A 218 9.54 -13.78 4.21
C LEU A 218 10.72 -13.62 3.25
N HIS A 219 10.41 -13.37 1.96
CA HIS A 219 11.41 -13.01 0.95
C HIS A 219 11.72 -11.50 1.04
N PRO A 220 13.00 -11.10 1.13
CA PRO A 220 13.37 -9.67 1.12
C PRO A 220 12.86 -9.00 -0.16
N VAL A 221 12.25 -7.82 -0.03
CA VAL A 221 11.95 -6.97 -1.18
C VAL A 221 13.28 -6.41 -1.70
N PRO A 222 13.64 -6.60 -2.99
CA PRO A 222 14.81 -5.96 -3.56
C PRO A 222 14.74 -4.45 -3.36
N SER A 223 15.84 -3.81 -2.92
CA SER A 223 15.85 -2.35 -2.75
C SER A 223 15.52 -1.68 -4.08
N VAL A 224 14.60 -0.72 -4.05
CA VAL A 224 14.26 0.15 -5.18
C VAL A 224 15.34 1.22 -5.29
N ASP A 225 16.59 0.81 -5.49
CA ASP A 225 17.64 1.74 -5.87
C ASP A 225 17.53 1.98 -7.37
N ASP A 226 17.24 3.24 -7.67
CA ASP A 226 17.22 3.88 -8.97
C ASP A 226 18.32 3.30 -9.91
N LYS A 227 17.90 2.82 -11.09
CA LYS A 227 18.75 2.39 -12.22
C LYS A 227 19.54 1.07 -12.06
N THR A 228 18.86 -0.07 -12.13
CA THR A 228 19.37 -1.24 -12.86
C THR A 228 18.16 -1.94 -13.49
N LEU A 229 17.99 -1.98 -14.81
CA LEU A 229 18.68 -2.88 -15.72
C LEU A 229 18.55 -2.35 -17.17
N ILE A 230 19.48 -1.52 -17.61
CA ILE A 230 19.79 -1.41 -19.06
C ILE A 230 21.24 -1.87 -19.34
N ASP A 231 22.04 -2.16 -18.31
CA ASP A 231 23.48 -2.47 -18.49
C ASP A 231 23.97 -3.78 -17.85
N GLY A 232 23.06 -4.61 -17.34
CA GLY A 232 23.34 -6.00 -16.93
C GLY A 232 22.63 -6.94 -17.88
N GLY A 233 23.37 -7.72 -18.66
CA GLY A 233 22.89 -8.57 -19.76
C GLY A 233 21.47 -9.11 -19.59
N PHE A 234 20.54 -8.56 -20.38
CA PHE A 234 19.13 -8.93 -20.36
C PHE A 234 18.96 -10.35 -20.92
N ASP A 235 18.54 -11.30 -20.07
CA ASP A 235 18.21 -12.66 -20.52
C ASP A 235 16.78 -12.68 -21.09
N TYR A 236 16.69 -12.51 -22.40
CA TYR A 236 15.42 -12.49 -23.16
C TYR A 236 14.61 -13.80 -23.05
N LYS A 237 15.17 -14.86 -22.45
CA LYS A 237 14.51 -16.17 -22.28
C LYS A 237 13.68 -16.28 -21.00
N LYS A 238 13.80 -15.33 -20.07
CA LYS A 238 13.07 -15.35 -18.82
C LYS A 238 11.63 -14.84 -18.99
N PRO A 239 10.62 -15.44 -18.31
CA PRO A 239 9.27 -14.88 -18.27
C PRO A 239 9.29 -13.44 -17.74
N LEU A 240 8.38 -12.60 -18.21
CA LEU A 240 8.30 -11.20 -17.80
C LEU A 240 7.24 -11.01 -16.70
N ALA A 241 7.51 -10.14 -15.75
CA ALA A 241 6.55 -9.64 -14.76
C ALA A 241 6.44 -8.12 -14.89
N LEU A 242 5.23 -7.59 -14.95
CA LEU A 242 4.96 -6.16 -15.07
C LEU A 242 4.40 -5.64 -13.75
N ILE A 243 5.03 -4.62 -13.18
CA ILE A 243 4.63 -3.95 -11.94
C ILE A 243 4.45 -2.47 -12.28
N ILE A 244 3.27 -1.91 -12.01
CA ILE A 244 2.95 -0.51 -12.30
C ILE A 244 2.36 0.10 -11.03
N ASP A 245 2.89 1.23 -10.59
CA ASP A 245 2.31 1.95 -9.44
C ASP A 245 0.98 2.63 -9.83
N GLY A 246 0.15 2.92 -8.83
CA GLY A 246 -1.16 3.53 -9.08
C GLY A 246 -1.09 4.87 -9.81
N THR A 247 -0.05 5.67 -9.56
CA THR A 247 0.13 6.99 -10.21
C THR A 247 0.42 6.84 -11.70
N SER A 248 1.34 5.93 -12.06
CA SER A 248 1.65 5.67 -13.48
C SER A 248 0.47 5.04 -14.20
N LEU A 249 -0.26 4.14 -13.53
CA LEU A 249 -1.41 3.46 -14.12
C LEU A 249 -2.48 4.45 -14.58
N VAL A 250 -2.73 5.52 -13.82
CA VAL A 250 -3.66 6.59 -14.20
C VAL A 250 -3.25 7.22 -15.54
N TYR A 251 -1.98 7.58 -15.70
CA TYR A 251 -1.49 8.15 -16.97
C TYR A 251 -1.51 7.14 -18.12
N ILE A 252 -1.30 5.86 -17.83
CA ILE A 252 -1.30 4.76 -18.82
C ILE A 252 -2.71 4.45 -19.33
N LEU A 253 -3.73 4.62 -18.48
CA LEU A 253 -5.12 4.38 -18.84
C LEU A 253 -5.83 5.62 -19.42
N GLU A 254 -5.15 6.76 -19.56
CA GLU A 254 -5.70 7.86 -20.34
C GLU A 254 -5.87 7.43 -21.80
N SER A 255 -7.03 7.74 -22.40
CA SER A 255 -7.59 7.18 -23.64
C SER A 255 -6.70 7.22 -24.90
N ASP A 256 -5.56 7.93 -24.86
CA ASP A 256 -4.58 7.97 -25.95
C ASP A 256 -3.46 6.92 -25.81
N MET A 257 -3.41 6.17 -24.70
CA MET A 257 -2.39 5.15 -24.41
C MET A 257 -2.98 3.74 -24.24
N GLU A 258 -4.30 3.60 -24.00
CA GLU A 258 -4.97 2.29 -23.87
C GLU A 258 -5.06 1.49 -25.19
N TYR A 259 -5.06 2.16 -26.34
CA TYR A 259 -5.28 1.56 -27.66
C TYR A 259 -4.01 1.34 -28.50
N GLU A 260 -2.83 1.65 -27.96
CA GLU A 260 -1.50 1.41 -28.59
C GLU A 260 -0.78 0.21 -27.99
#